data_AF-A0A7X5VGC3-F1
#
_entry.id   AF-A0A7X5VGC3-F1
#
_cell.length_a   1.000
_cell.length_b   1.000
_cell.length_c   1.000
_cell.angle_alpha   90.00
_cell.angle_beta   90.00
_cell.angle_gamma   90.00
#
_symmetry.space_group_name_H-M   'P 1'
#
loop_
_entity.id
_entity.type
_entity.pdbx_description
1 polymer ?
#
loop_
_entity_poly.entity_id
_entity_poly.type
_entity_poly.pdbx_seq_one_letter_code
_entity_poly.pdbx_strand_id
1 'polypeptide(L)'
;MGNGEVALTALEGSLRATFRLTVCTKGSGDAPSVAFGYPFAETPQAWVPIGLSDPDGSQNGQGNDLNIAMRRAVINALDFLETDQGMDRATAYAYLSAAADFEVSQVVDRTTGVHGIIRKADFG
;
A
#
# COMPACT_ATOMS: atom_id res chain seq x y z
N MET A 1 -12.11 11.43 1.76
CA MET A 1 -11.24 11.75 2.90
C MET A 1 -9.95 12.35 2.35
N GLY A 2 -9.27 13.23 3.09
CA GLY A 2 -7.94 13.71 2.72
C GLY A 2 -6.83 12.83 3.29
N ASN A 3 -5.67 12.84 2.65
CA ASN A 3 -4.46 12.18 3.16
C ASN A 3 -4.13 12.67 4.57
N GLY A 4 -3.91 11.72 5.49
CA GLY A 4 -3.57 11.97 6.89
C GLY A 4 -4.75 11.94 7.85
N GLU A 5 -5.99 12.16 7.38
CA GLU A 5 -7.19 12.16 8.25
C GLU A 5 -6.99 12.97 9.55
N VAL A 6 -6.36 14.14 9.44
CA VAL A 6 -5.75 14.84 10.60
C VAL A 6 -6.73 15.27 11.70
N ALA A 7 -8.02 15.25 11.43
CA ALA A 7 -9.09 15.64 12.37
C ALA A 7 -9.85 14.42 12.92
N LEU A 8 -9.19 13.26 13.02
CA LEU A 8 -9.69 11.97 13.51
C LEU A 8 -10.73 11.29 12.62
N THR A 9 -11.51 12.05 11.85
CA THR A 9 -12.61 11.53 11.04
C THR A 9 -12.63 12.18 9.67
N ALA A 10 -13.26 11.50 8.72
CA ALA A 10 -13.57 12.05 7.41
C ALA A 10 -14.91 12.82 7.42
N LEU A 11 -15.38 13.19 6.22
CA LEU A 11 -16.79 13.49 6.04
C LEU A 11 -17.58 12.17 6.12
N GLU A 12 -18.03 11.84 7.33
CA GLU A 12 -18.71 10.57 7.61
C GLU A 12 -20.13 10.52 7.03
N GLY A 13 -20.47 9.39 6.41
CA GLY A 13 -21.80 9.19 5.82
C GLY A 13 -22.05 7.76 5.36
N SER A 14 -23.32 7.38 5.25
CA SER A 14 -23.70 6.06 4.75
C SER A 14 -23.44 5.92 3.25
N LEU A 15 -22.88 4.79 2.84
CA LEU A 15 -22.64 4.45 1.45
C LEU A 15 -23.29 3.10 1.12
N ARG A 16 -23.68 2.91 -0.14
CA ARG A 16 -24.05 1.60 -0.69
C ARG A 16 -23.09 1.28 -1.84
N ALA A 17 -22.32 0.21 -1.67
CA ALA A 17 -21.35 -0.25 -2.66
C ALA A 17 -21.67 -1.67 -3.12
N THR A 18 -21.33 -1.97 -4.37
CA THR A 18 -21.43 -3.31 -4.97
C THR A 18 -20.02 -3.83 -5.20
N PHE A 19 -19.71 -5.00 -4.66
CA PHE A 19 -18.39 -5.62 -4.75
C PHE A 19 -18.45 -6.95 -5.49
N ARG A 20 -17.34 -7.31 -6.13
CA ARG A 20 -17.05 -8.67 -6.57
C ARG A 20 -15.92 -9.21 -5.71
N LEU A 21 -16.12 -10.39 -5.14
CA LEU A 21 -15.07 -11.10 -4.41
C LEU A 21 -14.57 -12.25 -5.27
N THR A 22 -13.26 -12.29 -5.45
CA THR A 22 -12.55 -13.35 -6.17
C THR A 22 -11.55 -13.97 -5.22
N VAL A 23 -11.48 -15.30 -5.16
CA VAL A 23 -10.42 -16.00 -4.43
C VAL A 23 -9.23 -16.15 -5.38
N CYS A 24 -8.14 -15.45 -5.07
CA CYS A 24 -6.87 -15.58 -5.79
C CYS A 24 -6.00 -16.62 -5.07
N THR A 25 -5.55 -17.66 -5.78
CA THR A 25 -4.65 -18.67 -5.20
C THR A 25 -3.20 -18.27 -5.44
N LYS A 26 -2.32 -18.56 -4.48
CA LYS A 26 -0.90 -18.22 -4.61
C LYS A 26 -0.31 -18.89 -5.86
N GLY A 27 0.30 -18.08 -6.73
CA GLY A 27 0.91 -18.54 -7.99
C GLY A 27 -0.04 -18.59 -9.19
N SER A 28 -1.32 -18.21 -9.06
CA SER A 28 -2.23 -18.14 -10.21
C SER A 28 -1.96 -16.94 -11.13
N GLY A 29 -1.29 -15.90 -10.62
CA GLY A 29 -1.11 -14.62 -11.31
C GLY A 29 -2.31 -13.67 -11.19
N ASP A 30 -3.35 -14.04 -10.43
CA ASP A 30 -4.56 -13.21 -10.28
C ASP A 30 -4.37 -12.00 -9.35
N ALA A 31 -3.28 -11.96 -8.58
CA ALA A 31 -2.94 -10.87 -7.68
C ALA A 31 -1.41 -10.73 -7.54
N PRO A 32 -0.90 -9.51 -7.27
CA PRO A 32 0.51 -9.29 -6.95
C PRO A 32 0.99 -10.17 -5.80
N SER A 33 2.25 -10.59 -5.85
CA SER A 33 2.85 -11.47 -4.84
C SER A 33 2.72 -10.91 -3.41
N VAL A 34 2.87 -9.59 -3.26
CA VAL A 34 2.71 -8.86 -1.99
C VAL A 34 1.28 -8.94 -1.43
N ALA A 35 0.27 -9.01 -2.29
CA ALA A 35 -1.15 -9.03 -1.89
C ALA A 35 -1.56 -10.29 -1.11
N PHE A 36 -0.74 -11.35 -1.14
CA PHE A 36 -0.97 -12.57 -0.36
C PHE A 36 -0.54 -12.46 1.11
N GLY A 37 0.18 -11.39 1.48
CA GLY A 37 0.65 -11.17 2.86
C GLY A 37 0.45 -9.75 3.37
N TYR A 38 0.03 -8.82 2.52
CA TYR A 38 -0.15 -7.42 2.88
C TYR A 38 -1.26 -6.76 2.04
N PRO A 39 -2.00 -5.77 2.55
CA PRO A 39 -2.89 -4.97 1.71
C PRO A 39 -2.14 -4.35 0.53
N PHE A 40 -2.77 -4.45 -0.65
CA PHE A 40 -2.30 -3.88 -1.89
C PHE A 40 -3.52 -3.44 -2.69
N ALA A 41 -3.46 -2.26 -3.30
CA ALA A 41 -4.54 -1.76 -4.14
C ALA A 41 -4.04 -1.51 -5.58
N GLU A 42 -4.99 -1.52 -6.50
CA GLU A 42 -4.73 -1.30 -7.92
C GLU A 42 -5.85 -0.46 -8.52
N THR A 43 -5.48 0.49 -9.37
CA THR A 43 -6.40 1.25 -10.23
C THR A 43 -6.00 1.02 -11.69
N PRO A 44 -6.79 1.50 -12.67
CA PRO A 44 -6.36 1.43 -14.06
C PRO A 44 -5.05 2.19 -14.34
N GLN A 45 -4.70 3.18 -13.51
CA GLN A 45 -3.54 4.06 -13.71
C GLN A 45 -2.34 3.74 -12.80
N ALA A 46 -2.57 3.12 -11.64
CA ALA A 46 -1.53 2.97 -10.63
C ALA A 46 -1.61 1.65 -9.86
N TRP A 47 -0.44 1.21 -9.39
CA TRP A 47 -0.32 0.24 -8.32
C TRP A 47 -0.08 0.97 -6.99
N VAL A 48 -0.70 0.47 -5.92
CA VAL A 48 -0.75 1.13 -4.62
C VAL A 48 -0.28 0.17 -3.52
N PRO A 49 1.04 0.03 -3.32
CA PRO A 49 1.59 -0.72 -2.18
C PRO A 49 1.32 0.05 -0.89
N ILE A 50 0.78 -0.63 0.11
CA ILE A 50 0.40 -0.02 1.40
C ILE A 50 1.39 -0.44 2.47
N GLY A 51 1.72 0.46 3.40
CA GLY A 51 2.47 0.19 4.61
C GLY A 51 1.69 0.64 5.84
N LEU A 52 1.59 -0.25 6.83
CA LEU A 52 0.97 -0.02 8.13
C LEU A 52 2.03 -0.15 9.22
N SER A 53 1.95 0.71 10.24
CA SER A 53 2.85 0.62 11.39
C SER A 53 2.63 -0.65 12.23
N ASP A 54 1.43 -1.19 12.17
CA ASP A 54 0.99 -2.37 12.91
C ASP A 54 -0.08 -3.12 12.11
N PRO A 55 0.33 -4.06 11.23
CA PRO A 55 -0.59 -4.78 10.33
C PRO A 55 -1.43 -5.84 11.05
N ASP A 56 -0.98 -6.34 12.20
CA ASP A 56 -1.69 -7.35 12.99
C ASP A 56 -2.62 -6.72 14.04
N GLY A 57 -2.57 -5.39 14.17
CA GLY A 57 -3.30 -4.62 15.16
C GLY A 57 -2.87 -4.99 16.58
N SER A 58 -3.77 -4.78 17.55
CA SER A 58 -3.45 -4.89 18.98
C SER A 58 -3.15 -6.31 19.49
N GLN A 59 -2.87 -7.29 18.62
CA GLN A 59 -2.60 -8.68 18.99
C GLN A 59 -1.30 -8.82 19.81
N ASN A 60 -0.27 -8.02 19.52
CA ASN A 60 1.06 -8.13 20.14
C ASN A 60 1.56 -6.81 20.75
N GLY A 61 0.64 -5.97 21.22
CA GLY A 61 0.89 -4.56 21.52
C GLY A 61 0.34 -3.66 20.42
N GLN A 62 0.49 -2.35 20.57
CA GLN A 62 -0.03 -1.38 19.60
C GLN A 62 1.11 -0.49 19.12
N GLY A 63 1.36 -0.49 17.81
CA GLY A 63 2.39 0.33 17.17
C GLY A 63 1.82 1.46 16.30
N ASN A 64 2.12 2.71 16.65
CA ASN A 64 1.73 3.91 15.90
C ASN A 64 2.96 4.74 15.49
N ASP A 65 3.70 4.26 14.49
CA ASP A 65 4.91 4.95 14.01
C ASP A 65 4.88 5.10 12.49
N LEU A 66 4.81 6.35 12.03
CA LEU A 66 4.80 6.69 10.62
C LEU A 66 6.06 6.23 9.90
N ASN A 67 7.22 6.17 10.58
CA ASN A 67 8.46 5.66 9.99
C ASN A 67 8.36 4.15 9.70
N ILE A 68 7.68 3.40 10.57
CA ILE A 68 7.44 1.97 10.35
C ILE A 68 6.49 1.80 9.16
N ALA A 69 5.41 2.57 9.11
CA ALA A 69 4.46 2.54 7.98
C ALA A 69 5.15 2.90 6.66
N MET A 70 5.93 3.99 6.62
CA MET A 70 6.70 4.42 5.45
C MET A 70 7.69 3.35 5.00
N ARG A 71 8.50 2.82 5.91
CA ARG A 71 9.46 1.75 5.59
C ARG A 71 8.75 0.53 5.01
N ARG A 72 7.61 0.16 5.57
CA ARG A 72 6.83 -0.97 5.08
C ARG A 72 6.25 -0.72 3.70
N ALA A 73 5.73 0.49 3.43
CA ALA A 73 5.22 0.87 2.11
C ALA A 73 6.32 0.76 1.04
N VAL A 74 7.53 1.25 1.34
CA VAL A 74 8.69 1.15 0.44
C VAL A 74 9.12 -0.30 0.24
N ILE A 75 9.20 -1.12 1.29
CA ILE A 75 9.54 -2.54 1.16
C ILE A 75 8.52 -3.26 0.28
N ASN A 76 7.23 -3.04 0.51
CA ASN A 76 6.17 -3.64 -0.29
C ASN A 76 6.21 -3.19 -1.76
N ALA A 77 6.55 -1.92 -2.02
CA ALA A 77 6.79 -1.40 -3.36
C ALA A 77 7.98 -2.08 -4.04
N LEU A 78 9.11 -2.19 -3.34
CA LEU A 78 10.31 -2.86 -3.85
C LEU A 78 10.06 -4.33 -4.16
N ASP A 79 9.40 -5.04 -3.24
CA ASP A 79 9.13 -6.47 -3.39
C ASP A 79 8.19 -6.72 -4.58
N PHE A 80 7.21 -5.85 -4.81
CA PHE A 80 6.37 -5.86 -6.00
C PHE A 80 7.16 -5.59 -7.29
N LEU A 81 7.95 -4.52 -7.32
CA LEU A 81 8.72 -4.15 -8.52
C LEU A 81 9.76 -5.21 -8.89
N GLU A 82 10.39 -5.83 -7.89
CA GLU A 82 11.38 -6.89 -8.11
C GLU A 82 10.72 -8.21 -8.51
N THR A 83 9.72 -8.66 -7.75
CA THR A 83 9.14 -10.00 -7.93
C THR A 83 8.15 -10.06 -9.08
N ASP A 84 7.29 -9.04 -9.20
CA ASP A 84 6.16 -9.06 -10.13
C ASP A 84 6.47 -8.28 -11.42
N GLN A 85 7.28 -7.20 -11.36
CA GLN A 85 7.67 -6.41 -12.54
C GLN A 85 9.09 -6.75 -13.06
N GLY A 86 9.83 -7.60 -12.36
CA GLY A 86 11.15 -8.07 -12.80
C GLY A 86 12.25 -7.02 -12.79
N MET A 87 12.08 -5.93 -12.04
CA MET A 87 13.07 -4.86 -11.95
C MET A 87 14.20 -5.24 -10.98
N ASP A 88 15.44 -4.93 -11.32
CA ASP A 88 16.54 -5.02 -10.36
C ASP A 88 16.24 -4.16 -9.11
N ARG A 89 16.49 -4.70 -7.92
CA ARG A 89 16.08 -4.06 -6.65
C ARG A 89 16.71 -2.69 -6.44
N ALA A 90 17.97 -2.49 -6.84
CA ALA A 90 18.63 -1.20 -6.72
C ALA A 90 18.03 -0.17 -7.69
N THR A 91 17.71 -0.62 -8.90
CA THR A 91 16.99 0.18 -9.91
C THR A 91 15.58 0.54 -9.44
N ALA A 92 14.85 -0.42 -8.86
CA ALA A 92 13.53 -0.18 -8.27
C ALA A 92 13.59 0.86 -7.16
N TYR A 93 14.59 0.79 -6.30
CA TYR A 93 14.80 1.78 -5.24
C TYR A 93 15.05 3.18 -5.81
N ALA A 94 15.91 3.29 -6.84
CA ALA A 94 16.19 4.56 -7.50
C ALA A 94 14.94 5.12 -8.21
N TYR A 95 14.17 4.27 -8.89
CA TYR A 95 12.90 4.63 -9.52
C TYR A 95 11.88 5.15 -8.50
N LEU A 96 11.67 4.42 -7.40
CA LEU A 96 10.73 4.82 -6.35
C LEU A 96 11.10 6.17 -5.74
N SER A 97 12.39 6.45 -5.58
CA SER A 97 12.89 7.73 -5.07
C SER A 97 12.69 8.89 -6.07
N ALA A 98 12.69 8.61 -7.37
CA ALA A 98 12.68 9.63 -8.41
C ALA A 98 11.29 9.91 -9.00
N ALA A 99 10.39 8.92 -9.01
CA ALA A 99 9.19 8.94 -9.84
C ALA A 99 7.91 8.44 -9.16
N ALA A 100 8.00 7.83 -7.97
CA ALA A 100 6.83 7.41 -7.20
C ALA A 100 6.54 8.40 -6.07
N ASP A 101 5.26 8.54 -5.73
CA ASP A 101 4.81 9.30 -4.58
C ASP A 101 4.55 8.36 -3.40
N PHE A 102 4.84 8.83 -2.18
CA PHE A 102 4.47 8.14 -0.95
C PHE A 102 3.68 9.10 -0.07
N GLU A 103 2.42 8.77 0.16
CA GLU A 103 1.45 9.64 0.80
C GLU A 103 0.98 9.04 2.12
N VAL A 104 0.78 9.91 3.11
CA VAL A 104 0.24 9.52 4.41
C VAL A 104 -1.24 9.19 4.25
N SER A 105 -1.63 7.94 4.49
CA SER A 105 -3.03 7.52 4.44
C SER A 105 -3.81 8.11 5.61
N GLN A 106 -3.34 7.83 6.83
CA GLN A 106 -3.88 8.39 8.08
C GLN A 106 -2.84 8.33 9.21
N VAL A 107 -3.01 9.19 10.22
CA VAL A 107 -2.17 9.24 11.44
C VAL A 107 -2.99 9.29 12.73
N VAL A 108 -4.28 9.01 12.65
CA VAL A 108 -5.23 9.20 13.75
C VAL A 108 -5.77 7.88 14.29
N ASP A 109 -5.62 6.79 13.53
CA ASP A 109 -5.93 5.47 14.01
C ASP A 109 -4.85 4.93 14.94
N ARG A 110 -5.19 3.82 15.59
CA ARG A 110 -4.24 3.04 16.39
C ARG A 110 -3.01 2.59 15.61
N THR A 111 -3.20 2.31 14.33
CA THR A 111 -2.18 1.94 13.35
C THR A 111 -2.04 3.12 12.40
N THR A 112 -0.84 3.63 12.12
CA THR A 112 -0.62 4.65 11.08
C THR A 112 -0.40 4.02 9.72
N GLY A 113 -0.72 4.74 8.64
CA GLY A 113 -0.66 4.22 7.27
C GLY A 113 0.04 5.16 6.30
N VAL A 114 0.82 4.58 5.39
CA VAL A 114 1.40 5.23 4.21
C VAL A 114 1.10 4.37 2.99
N HIS A 115 0.83 4.98 1.85
CA HIS A 115 0.68 4.27 0.58
C HIS A 115 1.59 4.86 -0.49
N GLY A 116 2.16 3.99 -1.31
CA GLY A 116 2.89 4.38 -2.50
C GLY A 116 1.95 4.53 -3.69
N ILE A 117 2.31 5.38 -4.65
CA ILE A 117 1.62 5.53 -5.93
C ILE A 117 2.65 5.30 -7.03
N ILE A 118 2.55 4.14 -7.68
CA ILE A 118 3.41 3.74 -8.80
C ILE A 118 2.59 3.82 -10.08
N ARG A 119 2.97 4.71 -11.01
CA ARG A 119 2.20 4.90 -12.25
C ARG A 119 2.49 3.76 -13.22
N LYS A 120 1.45 3.10 -13.70
CA LYS A 120 1.58 2.03 -14.70
C LYS A 120 2.15 2.54 -16.03
N ALA A 121 1.92 3.81 -16.35
CA ALA A 121 2.44 4.46 -17.55
C ALA A 121 3.97 4.50 -17.61
N ASP A 122 4.66 4.31 -16.48
CA ASP A 122 6.13 4.25 -16.46
C ASP A 122 6.66 2.89 -16.98
N PHE A 123 5.78 1.92 -17.26
CA PHE A 123 6.12 0.51 -17.53
C PHE A 123 5.67 -0.01 -18.92
N GLY A 124 5.04 0.83 -19.76
CA GLY A 124 4.62 0.49 -21.13
C GLY A 124 3.14 0.18 -21.26
#